data_AF-A0A1F8F158-F1
#
_entry.id   AF-A0A1F8F158-F1
#
_cell.length_a   1.000
_cell.length_b   1.000
_cell.length_c   1.000
_cell.angle_alpha   90.00
_cell.angle_beta   90.00
_cell.angle_gamma   90.00
#
_symmetry.space_group_name_H-M   'P 1'
#
loop_
_entity.id
_entity.type
_entity.pdbx_description
1 polymer ?
#
loop_
_entity_poly.entity_id
_entity_poly.type
_entity_poly.pdbx_seq_one_letter_code
_entity_poly.pdbx_strand_id
1 'polypeptide(L)'
;MSRSNIKNSFSYKLLKAIAVGGMVMVAAGNPYFGLGAFKAIRKELKRKKWRQFYKELWKLKHLKRVNVSSSPDGTYAVEIAQMGKSTLIKYDLDNLSIKPMHNWDGYWRLFFFDIPADKKGRHSLLAKLRELGFVKVQKSLWAHPFECREELAVISKAFEVEPYVKHCLAYDFDTDWKLIKDFERINGIKLKDRN
;
A
#
# COMPACT_ATOMS: atom_id res chain seq x y z
N MET A 1 -17.83 -1.73 11.23
CA MET A 1 -17.12 -0.46 11.51
C MET A 1 -16.47 0.03 10.23
N SER A 2 -16.91 1.18 9.71
CA SER A 2 -16.32 1.80 8.52
C SER A 2 -14.84 2.08 8.79
N ARG A 3 -13.93 1.34 8.14
CA ARG A 3 -12.49 1.64 8.17
C ARG A 3 -12.33 3.00 7.49
N SER A 4 -12.18 4.07 8.28
CA SER A 4 -11.90 5.41 7.78
C SER A 4 -10.75 5.33 6.78
N ASN A 5 -10.92 5.86 5.57
CA ASN A 5 -9.93 5.73 4.50
C ASN A 5 -8.63 6.48 4.88
N ILE A 6 -7.65 5.78 5.43
CA ILE A 6 -6.43 6.38 6.01
C ILE A 6 -5.63 7.15 4.95
N LYS A 7 -5.70 6.72 3.67
CA LYS A 7 -5.10 7.46 2.53
C LYS A 7 -5.69 8.86 2.33
N ASN A 8 -6.92 9.10 2.80
CA ASN A 8 -7.54 10.42 2.79
C ASN A 8 -7.20 11.27 4.01
N SER A 9 -6.60 10.68 5.05
CA SER A 9 -6.16 11.43 6.23
C SER A 9 -5.07 12.44 5.88
N PHE A 10 -5.16 13.61 6.49
CA PHE A 10 -4.16 14.65 6.29
C PHE A 10 -2.77 14.21 6.81
N SER A 11 -2.69 13.38 7.85
CA SER A 11 -1.43 12.81 8.35
C SER A 11 -0.73 11.91 7.32
N TYR A 12 -1.47 11.05 6.61
CA TYR A 12 -0.91 10.21 5.54
C TYR A 12 -0.35 11.09 4.41
N LYS A 13 -1.13 12.08 3.97
CA LYS A 13 -0.74 12.97 2.86
C LYS A 13 0.46 13.83 3.22
N LEU A 14 0.52 14.35 4.45
CA LEU A 14 1.68 15.08 4.97
C LEU A 14 2.92 14.20 5.03
N LEU A 15 2.82 13.02 5.63
CA LEU A 15 3.95 12.09 5.72
C LEU A 15 4.43 11.65 4.32
N LYS A 16 3.52 11.42 3.38
CA LYS A 16 3.83 11.08 1.99
C LYS A 16 4.49 12.24 1.24
N ALA A 17 4.03 13.48 1.45
CA ALA A 17 4.65 14.66 0.86
C ALA A 17 6.09 14.83 1.34
N ILE A 18 6.33 14.68 2.66
CA ILE A 18 7.69 14.71 3.24
C ILE A 18 8.55 13.57 2.67
N ALA A 19 7.98 12.37 2.50
CA ALA A 19 8.72 11.23 1.95
C ALA A 19 9.17 11.42 0.49
N VAL A 20 8.33 12.05 -0.33
CA VAL A 20 8.58 12.24 -1.77
C VAL A 20 9.51 13.42 -2.04
N GLY A 21 9.34 14.52 -1.30
CA GLY A 21 9.99 15.79 -1.65
C GLY A 21 10.79 16.45 -0.53
N GLY A 22 10.90 15.83 0.64
CA GLY A 22 11.37 16.51 1.85
C GLY A 22 10.48 17.70 2.21
N MET A 23 10.81 18.40 3.30
CA MET A 23 10.16 19.66 3.62
C MET A 23 11.16 20.63 4.24
N VAL A 24 11.11 21.90 3.85
CA VAL A 24 11.89 22.99 4.45
C VAL A 24 10.93 24.05 4.99
N MET A 25 11.02 24.40 6.27
CA MET A 25 10.25 25.49 6.89
C MET A 25 11.15 26.71 7.11
N VAL A 26 10.74 27.85 6.55
CA VAL A 26 11.43 29.15 6.71
C VAL A 26 10.77 29.97 7.82
N ALA A 27 11.54 30.85 8.48
CA ALA A 27 11.26 31.68 9.68
C ALA A 27 9.81 32.17 9.94
N ALA A 28 8.93 32.26 8.92
CA ALA A 28 7.51 32.59 9.06
C ALA A 28 6.56 31.37 8.99
N GLY A 29 7.08 30.15 9.08
CA GLY A 29 6.26 28.94 9.02
C GLY A 29 5.74 28.60 7.63
N ASN A 30 6.47 29.00 6.57
CA ASN A 30 6.15 28.63 5.19
C ASN A 30 6.90 27.33 4.83
N PRO A 31 6.23 26.17 4.79
CA PRO A 31 6.82 24.91 4.35
C PRO A 31 6.89 24.87 2.82
N TYR A 32 8.09 24.63 2.33
CA TYR A 32 8.36 24.29 0.96
C TYR A 32 8.58 22.78 0.83
N PHE A 33 8.04 22.21 -0.24
CA PHE A 33 8.22 20.81 -0.61
C PHE A 33 8.65 20.77 -2.08
N GLY A 34 9.35 19.73 -2.53
CA GLY A 34 9.62 19.53 -3.96
C GLY A 34 8.33 19.62 -4.81
N LEU A 35 8.44 20.11 -6.06
CA LEU A 35 7.30 20.49 -6.92
C LEU A 35 6.14 19.49 -6.96
N GLY A 36 6.44 18.19 -7.09
CA GLY A 36 5.42 17.13 -7.14
C GLY A 36 4.70 16.91 -5.80
N ALA A 37 5.45 16.83 -4.70
CA ALA A 37 4.90 16.72 -3.35
C ALA A 37 4.11 17.97 -2.95
N PHE A 38 4.64 19.15 -3.30
CA PHE A 38 4.00 20.43 -3.04
C PHE A 38 2.65 20.52 -3.74
N LYS A 39 2.55 20.17 -5.03
CA LYS A 39 1.28 20.17 -5.77
C LYS A 39 0.25 19.24 -5.13
N ALA A 40 0.68 18.07 -4.67
CA ALA A 40 -0.21 17.09 -4.04
C ALA A 40 -0.82 17.58 -2.72
N ILE A 41 -0.07 18.34 -1.91
CA ILE A 41 -0.51 18.78 -0.57
C ILE A 41 -0.93 20.25 -0.48
N ARG A 42 -0.59 21.10 -1.45
CA ARG A 42 -0.91 22.54 -1.45
C ARG A 42 -2.41 22.82 -1.30
N LYS A 43 -3.28 22.01 -1.92
CA LYS A 43 -4.75 22.14 -1.77
C LYS A 43 -5.19 21.98 -0.32
N GLU A 44 -4.46 21.18 0.45
CA GLU A 44 -4.74 20.90 1.86
C GLU A 44 -4.09 21.91 2.80
N LEU A 45 -3.04 22.62 2.39
CA LEU A 45 -2.36 23.66 3.18
C LEU A 45 -2.96 25.07 3.03
N LYS A 46 -4.24 25.19 2.65
CA LYS A 46 -4.94 26.50 2.60
C LYS A 46 -5.05 27.12 4.00
N ARG A 47 -5.17 28.47 4.09
CA ARG A 47 -5.16 29.26 5.34
C ARG A 47 -5.91 28.64 6.55
N LYS A 48 -7.07 28.03 6.35
CA LYS A 48 -7.86 27.36 7.42
C LYS A 48 -7.21 26.10 8.03
N LYS A 49 -6.23 25.48 7.37
CA LYS A 49 -5.62 24.19 7.78
C LYS A 49 -4.20 24.32 8.34
N TRP A 50 -3.61 25.52 8.44
CA TRP A 50 -2.27 25.71 9.04
C TRP A 50 -2.17 25.19 10.48
N ARG A 51 -3.19 25.44 11.31
CA ARG A 51 -3.24 24.88 12.67
C ARG A 51 -3.21 23.35 12.66
N GLN A 52 -3.91 22.72 11.72
CA GLN A 52 -3.94 21.27 11.55
C GLN A 52 -2.59 20.75 11.04
N PHE A 53 -1.95 21.46 10.11
CA PHE A 53 -0.58 21.21 9.66
C PHE A 53 0.41 21.12 10.82
N TYR A 54 0.50 22.17 11.64
CA TYR A 54 1.44 22.17 12.77
C TYR A 54 1.13 21.07 13.78
N LYS A 55 -0.15 20.87 14.12
CA LYS A 55 -0.57 19.80 15.02
C LYS A 55 -0.14 18.42 14.51
N GLU A 56 -0.39 18.12 13.24
CA GLU A 56 -0.02 16.83 12.66
C GLU A 56 1.49 16.68 12.47
N LEU A 57 2.20 17.74 12.06
CA LEU A 57 3.65 17.73 11.96
C LEU A 57 4.29 17.44 13.32
N TRP A 58 3.83 18.12 14.36
CA TRP A 58 4.30 17.92 15.73
C TRP A 58 4.00 16.50 16.21
N LYS A 59 2.79 15.98 15.96
CA LYS A 59 2.44 14.58 16.22
C LYS A 59 3.37 13.61 15.47
N LEU A 60 3.66 13.83 14.19
CA LEU A 60 4.58 12.99 13.42
C LEU A 60 5.99 13.02 14.00
N LYS A 61 6.46 14.18 14.46
CA LYS A 61 7.75 14.34 15.14
C LYS A 61 7.77 13.55 16.47
N HIS A 62 6.75 13.69 17.30
CA HIS A 62 6.65 12.96 18.59
C HIS A 62 6.55 11.44 18.41
N LEU A 63 5.87 11.00 17.35
CA LEU A 63 5.81 9.59 16.97
C LEU A 63 7.09 9.09 16.28
N LYS A 64 8.16 9.91 16.21
CA LYS A 64 9.44 9.60 15.55
C LYS A 64 9.29 9.18 14.08
N ARG A 65 8.26 9.70 13.40
CA ARG A 65 7.98 9.42 11.98
C ARG A 65 8.70 10.39 11.05
N VAL A 66 9.11 11.55 11.57
CA VAL A 66 9.90 12.54 10.86
C VAL A 66 11.03 13.04 11.75
N ASN A 67 12.16 13.36 11.14
CA ASN A 67 13.28 14.04 11.76
C ASN A 67 13.21 15.52 11.42
N VAL A 68 13.57 16.38 12.37
CA VAL A 68 13.62 17.83 12.17
C VAL A 68 15.01 18.30 12.53
N SER A 69 15.73 18.87 11.57
CA SER A 69 17.02 19.52 11.76
C SER A 69 16.89 21.02 11.55
N SER A 70 17.70 21.81 12.26
CA SER A 70 17.79 23.25 12.08
C SER A 70 19.08 23.58 11.36
N SER A 71 19.01 24.54 10.46
CA SER A 71 20.15 25.15 9.79
C SER A 71 20.56 26.45 10.49
N PRO A 72 21.83 26.89 10.35
CA PRO A 72 22.31 28.15 10.92
C PRO A 72 21.59 29.40 10.41
N ASP A 73 20.99 29.33 9.22
CA ASP A 73 20.19 30.40 8.60
C ASP A 73 18.75 30.50 9.17
N GLY A 74 18.43 29.71 10.19
CA GLY A 74 17.11 29.68 10.81
C GLY A 74 16.06 28.87 10.04
N THR A 75 16.45 28.13 9.01
CA THR A 75 15.56 27.19 8.31
C THR A 75 15.51 25.83 9.02
N TYR A 76 14.37 25.16 8.95
CA TYR A 76 14.21 23.80 9.46
C TYR A 76 13.98 22.83 8.31
N ALA A 77 14.84 21.82 8.19
CA ALA A 77 14.60 20.70 7.29
C ALA A 77 13.86 19.59 8.03
N VAL A 78 12.86 19.01 7.36
CA VAL A 78 12.09 17.88 7.86
C VAL A 78 12.15 16.75 6.87
N GLU A 79 12.62 15.61 7.35
CA GLU A 79 12.82 14.41 6.57
C GLU A 79 12.04 13.25 7.16
N ILE A 80 11.67 12.28 6.33
CA ILE A 80 10.99 11.09 6.82
C ILE A 80 11.97 10.19 7.58
N ALA A 81 11.62 9.81 8.80
CA ALA A 81 12.38 8.85 9.59
C ALA A 81 12.05 7.40 9.18
N GLN A 82 12.87 6.43 9.57
CA GLN A 82 12.66 5.01 9.23
C GLN A 82 11.28 4.51 9.69
N MET A 83 10.84 4.85 10.91
CA MET A 83 9.50 4.50 11.40
C MET A 83 8.38 5.15 10.56
N GLY A 84 8.63 6.34 10.01
CA GLY A 84 7.72 7.00 9.08
C GLY A 84 7.60 6.24 7.76
N LYS A 85 8.72 5.77 7.21
CA LYS A 85 8.73 4.93 5.99
C LYS A 85 7.94 3.64 6.20
N SER A 86 8.19 2.92 7.30
CA SER A 86 7.42 1.72 7.67
C SER A 86 5.94 2.01 7.86
N THR A 87 5.61 3.17 8.44
CA THR A 87 4.22 3.62 8.61
C THR A 87 3.53 3.84 7.26
N LEU A 88 4.20 4.47 6.29
CA LEU A 88 3.66 4.66 4.94
C LEU A 88 3.41 3.33 4.23
N ILE A 89 4.38 2.40 4.30
CA ILE A 89 4.22 1.05 3.74
C ILE A 89 2.99 0.36 4.35
N LYS A 90 2.86 0.42 5.68
CA LYS A 90 1.68 -0.13 6.37
C LYS A 90 0.38 0.52 5.88
N TYR A 91 0.34 1.85 5.75
CA TYR A 91 -0.84 2.53 5.22
C TYR A 91 -1.17 2.15 3.78
N ASP A 92 -0.16 1.95 2.94
CA ASP A 92 -0.37 1.53 1.56
C ASP A 92 -0.90 0.09 1.49
N LEU A 93 -0.37 -0.82 2.32
CA LEU A 93 -0.83 -2.20 2.48
C LEU A 93 -2.25 -2.28 3.05
N ASP A 94 -2.57 -1.54 4.11
CA ASP A 94 -3.88 -1.57 4.79
C ASP A 94 -5.03 -1.15 3.86
N ASN A 95 -4.73 -0.32 2.84
CA ASN A 95 -5.69 0.15 1.85
C ASN A 95 -5.45 -0.46 0.46
N LEU A 96 -4.69 -1.55 0.38
CA LEU A 96 -4.51 -2.31 -0.84
C LEU A 96 -5.72 -3.22 -1.04
N SER A 97 -6.28 -3.21 -2.23
CA SER A 97 -7.47 -3.99 -2.61
C SER A 97 -7.39 -4.28 -4.10
N ILE A 98 -7.76 -5.49 -4.49
CA ILE A 98 -7.88 -5.83 -5.91
C ILE A 98 -9.22 -5.31 -6.41
N LYS A 99 -9.19 -4.52 -7.48
CA LYS A 99 -10.42 -4.03 -8.11
C LYS A 99 -11.09 -5.17 -8.86
N PRO A 100 -12.37 -5.45 -8.60
CA PRO A 100 -13.11 -6.42 -9.38
C PRO A 100 -13.14 -6.03 -10.86
N MET A 101 -12.89 -7.01 -11.74
CA MET A 101 -13.13 -6.83 -13.17
C MET A 101 -14.64 -6.84 -13.43
N HIS A 102 -15.10 -6.04 -14.40
CA HIS A 102 -16.52 -6.02 -14.77
C HIS A 102 -17.00 -7.38 -15.29
N ASN A 103 -16.17 -8.02 -16.11
CA ASN A 103 -16.33 -9.40 -16.54
C ASN A 103 -14.99 -10.12 -16.31
N TRP A 104 -15.04 -11.33 -15.77
CA TRP A 104 -13.88 -12.20 -15.74
C TRP A 104 -13.54 -12.61 -17.18
N ASP A 105 -12.26 -12.57 -17.54
CA ASP A 105 -11.77 -12.91 -18.88
C ASP A 105 -11.50 -14.42 -19.03
N GLY A 106 -11.84 -15.21 -18.03
CA GLY A 106 -11.61 -16.66 -17.99
C GLY A 106 -10.22 -17.07 -17.51
N TYR A 107 -9.28 -16.14 -17.33
CA TYR A 107 -7.92 -16.46 -16.90
C TYR A 107 -7.77 -16.38 -15.38
N TRP A 108 -7.07 -17.36 -14.82
CA TRP A 108 -6.55 -17.29 -13.45
C TRP A 108 -5.22 -16.57 -13.43
N ARG A 109 -5.10 -15.60 -12.52
CA ARG A 109 -3.83 -14.98 -12.13
C ARG A 109 -3.24 -15.89 -11.06
N LEU A 110 -2.34 -16.76 -11.50
CA LEU A 110 -1.63 -17.66 -10.63
C LEU A 110 -0.42 -16.96 -10.04
N PHE A 111 -0.28 -17.13 -8.74
CA PHE A 111 0.79 -16.59 -7.93
C PHE A 111 1.48 -17.73 -7.21
N PHE A 112 2.76 -17.92 -7.48
CA PHE A 112 3.54 -18.98 -6.87
C PHE A 112 4.89 -18.47 -6.40
N PHE A 113 5.45 -19.15 -5.40
CA PHE A 113 6.65 -18.68 -4.76
C PHE A 113 7.47 -19.81 -4.16
N ASP A 114 8.78 -19.60 -4.09
CA ASP A 114 9.71 -20.47 -3.36
C ASP A 114 10.43 -19.65 -2.28
N ILE A 115 9.67 -19.26 -1.25
CA ILE A 115 10.16 -18.42 -0.16
C ILE A 115 10.71 -19.33 0.96
N PRO A 116 11.98 -19.16 1.36
CA PRO A 116 12.55 -19.87 2.50
C PRO A 116 11.68 -19.77 3.77
N ALA A 117 11.62 -20.86 4.54
CA ALA A 117 10.69 -20.95 5.68
C ALA A 117 11.04 -19.98 6.83
N ASP A 118 12.30 -19.59 6.94
CA ASP A 118 12.86 -18.66 7.93
C ASP A 118 12.61 -17.18 7.59
N LYS A 119 12.20 -16.87 6.34
CA LYS A 119 11.87 -15.49 5.93
C LYS A 119 10.58 -15.03 6.59
N LYS A 120 10.70 -14.05 7.50
CA LYS A 120 9.56 -13.41 8.20
C LYS A 120 8.45 -12.93 7.24
N GLY A 121 8.84 -12.39 6.08
CA GLY A 121 7.91 -11.89 5.06
C GLY A 121 6.94 -12.94 4.50
N ARG A 122 7.27 -14.24 4.59
CA ARG A 122 6.42 -15.33 4.10
C ARG A 122 5.05 -15.36 4.78
N HIS A 123 5.02 -15.27 6.10
CA HIS A 123 3.77 -15.29 6.86
C HIS A 123 2.91 -14.05 6.57
N SER A 124 3.55 -12.89 6.45
CA SER A 124 2.88 -11.63 6.10
C SER A 124 2.30 -11.66 4.69
N LEU A 125 3.02 -12.21 3.71
CA LEU A 125 2.53 -12.42 2.35
C LEU A 125 1.29 -13.31 2.35
N LEU A 126 1.36 -14.47 3.01
CA LEU A 126 0.23 -15.41 3.09
C LEU A 126 -0.99 -14.81 3.79
N ALA A 127 -0.80 -14.03 4.85
CA ALA A 127 -1.89 -13.32 5.50
C ALA A 127 -2.52 -12.29 4.55
N LYS A 128 -1.69 -11.55 3.80
CA LYS A 128 -2.17 -10.51 2.89
C LYS A 128 -2.88 -11.07 1.67
N LEU A 129 -2.42 -12.17 1.08
CA LEU A 129 -3.11 -12.86 -0.02
C LEU A 129 -4.52 -13.29 0.39
N ARG A 130 -4.69 -13.82 1.62
CA ARG A 130 -6.02 -14.16 2.16
C ARG A 130 -6.90 -12.92 2.33
N GLU A 131 -6.34 -11.84 2.87
CA GLU A 131 -7.08 -10.57 3.02
C GLU A 131 -7.52 -10.00 1.66
N LEU A 132 -6.71 -10.19 0.62
CA LEU A 132 -6.99 -9.75 -0.75
C LEU A 132 -7.91 -10.70 -1.53
N GLY A 133 -8.38 -11.80 -0.91
CA GLY A 133 -9.34 -12.69 -1.55
C GLY A 133 -8.78 -13.77 -2.46
N PHE A 134 -7.46 -13.99 -2.44
CA PHE A 134 -6.85 -15.09 -3.20
C PHE A 134 -7.31 -16.45 -2.67
N VAL A 135 -7.53 -17.38 -3.60
CA VAL A 135 -7.79 -18.78 -3.29
C VAL A 135 -6.48 -19.53 -3.20
N LYS A 136 -6.32 -20.35 -2.15
CA LYS A 136 -5.16 -21.20 -1.98
C LYS A 136 -5.32 -22.49 -2.81
N VAL A 137 -4.46 -22.68 -3.81
CA VAL A 137 -4.44 -23.90 -4.64
C VAL A 137 -3.54 -24.96 -3.99
N GLN A 138 -2.33 -24.57 -3.58
CA GLN A 138 -1.36 -25.41 -2.86
C GLN A 138 -0.64 -24.58 -1.78
N LYS A 139 0.34 -25.17 -1.07
CA LYS A 139 1.10 -24.45 -0.02
C LYS A 139 1.75 -23.16 -0.54
N SER A 140 2.26 -23.18 -1.77
CA SER A 140 2.96 -22.06 -2.40
C SER A 140 2.36 -21.65 -3.75
N LEU A 141 1.09 -22.00 -4.02
CA LEU A 141 0.37 -21.63 -5.23
C LEU A 141 -1.00 -21.07 -4.85
N TRP A 142 -1.28 -19.87 -5.34
CA TRP A 142 -2.49 -19.09 -5.06
C TRP A 142 -3.07 -18.59 -6.38
N ALA A 143 -4.38 -18.38 -6.43
CA ALA A 143 -5.09 -17.97 -7.63
C ALA A 143 -6.03 -16.79 -7.35
N HIS A 144 -6.17 -15.91 -8.32
CA HIS A 144 -7.15 -14.84 -8.33
C HIS A 144 -7.73 -14.64 -9.74
N PRO A 145 -9.03 -14.40 -9.93
CA PRO A 145 -9.62 -14.25 -11.26
C PRO A 145 -9.37 -12.85 -11.84
N PHE A 146 -9.22 -11.84 -11.00
CA PHE A 146 -9.05 -10.45 -11.43
C PHE A 146 -7.59 -10.03 -11.53
N GLU A 147 -7.33 -9.06 -12.41
CA GLU A 147 -6.02 -8.44 -12.57
C GLU A 147 -5.50 -7.88 -11.25
N CYS A 148 -4.28 -8.26 -10.89
CA CYS A 148 -3.69 -7.97 -9.59
C CYS A 148 -2.17 -7.85 -9.61
N ARG A 149 -1.55 -7.72 -10.79
CA ARG A 149 -0.08 -7.72 -10.92
C ARG A 149 0.58 -6.57 -10.15
N GLU A 150 -0.02 -5.39 -10.16
CA GLU A 150 0.50 -4.23 -9.45
C GLU A 150 0.42 -4.44 -7.93
N GLU A 151 -0.71 -4.94 -7.42
CA GLU A 151 -0.90 -5.27 -6.01
C GLU A 151 0.10 -6.32 -5.55
N LEU A 152 0.33 -7.36 -6.36
CA LEU A 152 1.32 -8.41 -6.09
C LEU A 152 2.74 -7.86 -6.02
N ALA A 153 3.11 -6.93 -6.90
CA ALA A 153 4.41 -6.26 -6.86
C ALA A 153 4.56 -5.43 -5.57
N VAL A 154 3.53 -4.68 -5.18
CA VAL A 154 3.53 -3.87 -3.94
C VAL A 154 3.72 -4.75 -2.71
N ILE A 155 2.93 -5.82 -2.54
CA ILE A 155 3.03 -6.68 -1.35
C ILE A 155 4.35 -7.45 -1.32
N SER A 156 4.83 -7.94 -2.46
CA SER A 156 6.05 -8.76 -2.51
C SER A 156 7.28 -7.91 -2.19
N LYS A 157 7.31 -6.66 -2.66
CA LYS A 157 8.33 -5.68 -2.30
C LYS A 157 8.24 -5.28 -0.84
N ALA A 158 7.04 -4.98 -0.34
CA ALA A 158 6.85 -4.56 1.05
C ALA A 158 7.23 -5.62 2.08
N PHE A 159 7.12 -6.90 1.73
CA PHE A 159 7.53 -8.02 2.58
C PHE A 159 8.92 -8.57 2.26
N GLU A 160 9.67 -7.91 1.36
CA GLU A 160 11.04 -8.28 0.98
C GLU A 160 11.18 -9.72 0.44
N VAL A 161 10.18 -10.15 -0.33
CA VAL A 161 10.08 -11.51 -0.92
C VAL A 161 9.99 -11.50 -2.45
N GLU A 162 10.06 -10.34 -3.08
CA GLU A 162 10.01 -10.16 -4.54
C GLU A 162 10.86 -11.17 -5.35
N PRO A 163 12.13 -11.48 -5.01
CA PRO A 163 12.95 -12.39 -5.81
C PRO A 163 12.43 -13.83 -5.88
N TYR A 164 11.66 -14.25 -4.87
CA TYR A 164 11.14 -15.62 -4.72
C TYR A 164 9.78 -15.82 -5.36
N VAL A 165 9.19 -14.75 -5.87
CA VAL A 165 7.80 -14.70 -6.30
C VAL A 165 7.73 -14.73 -7.81
N LYS A 166 6.76 -15.48 -8.34
CA LYS A 166 6.45 -15.58 -9.76
C LYS A 166 4.94 -15.46 -9.98
N HIS A 167 4.58 -15.01 -11.16
CA HIS A 167 3.18 -14.93 -11.60
C HIS A 167 3.05 -15.47 -13.02
N CYS A 168 1.91 -16.07 -13.32
CA CYS A 168 1.53 -16.43 -14.67
C CYS A 168 0.00 -16.33 -14.84
N LEU A 169 -0.43 -16.32 -16.09
CA LEU A 169 -1.84 -16.45 -16.46
C LEU A 169 -2.09 -17.88 -16.91
N ALA A 170 -3.19 -18.47 -16.45
CA ALA A 170 -3.65 -19.78 -16.88
C ALA A 170 -5.10 -19.70 -17.34
N TYR A 171 -5.38 -20.15 -18.55
CA TYR A 171 -6.74 -20.23 -19.09
C TYR A 171 -7.43 -21.54 -18.69
N ASP A 172 -6.71 -22.64 -18.85
CA ASP A 172 -7.19 -23.99 -18.56
C ASP A 172 -6.50 -24.51 -17.29
N PHE A 173 -7.29 -24.89 -16.29
CA PHE A 173 -6.78 -25.37 -15.01
C PHE A 173 -7.70 -26.49 -14.50
N ASP A 174 -7.16 -27.71 -14.35
CA ASP A 174 -7.90 -28.96 -14.04
C ASP A 174 -8.92 -28.86 -12.89
N THR A 175 -8.77 -27.89 -11.99
CA THR A 175 -9.63 -27.68 -10.82
C THR A 175 -10.52 -26.43 -10.88
N ASP A 176 -10.80 -25.93 -12.09
CA ASP A 176 -11.50 -24.66 -12.33
C ASP A 176 -12.81 -24.51 -11.57
N TRP A 177 -13.71 -25.49 -11.63
CA TRP A 177 -15.02 -25.40 -10.95
C TRP A 177 -14.89 -25.27 -9.43
N LYS A 178 -13.87 -25.89 -8.82
CA LYS A 178 -13.63 -25.82 -7.38
C LYS A 178 -13.06 -24.47 -7.00
N LEU A 179 -12.13 -23.95 -7.80
CA LEU A 179 -11.54 -22.62 -7.60
C LEU A 179 -12.58 -21.52 -7.73
N ILE A 180 -13.50 -21.62 -8.70
CA ILE A 180 -14.64 -20.71 -8.82
C ILE A 180 -15.44 -20.75 -7.52
N LYS A 181 -15.93 -21.93 -7.09
CA LYS A 181 -16.73 -22.05 -5.86
C LYS A 181 -16.01 -21.52 -4.61
N ASP A 182 -14.71 -21.81 -4.46
CA ASP A 182 -13.92 -21.30 -3.34
C ASP A 182 -13.75 -19.78 -3.40
N PHE A 183 -13.51 -19.22 -4.58
CA PHE A 183 -13.42 -17.77 -4.77
C PHE A 183 -14.73 -17.08 -4.43
N GLU A 184 -15.86 -17.56 -4.98
CA GLU A 184 -17.18 -16.99 -4.72
C GLU A 184 -17.55 -17.07 -3.24
N ARG A 185 -17.23 -18.18 -2.58
CA ARG A 185 -17.47 -18.37 -1.14
C ARG A 185 -16.62 -17.43 -0.28
N ILE A 186 -15.34 -17.25 -0.60
CA ILE A 186 -14.42 -16.41 0.18
C ILE A 186 -14.74 -14.93 0.00
N ASN A 187 -15.10 -14.53 -1.22
CA ASN A 187 -15.21 -13.10 -1.59
C ASN A 187 -16.65 -12.60 -1.69
N GLY A 188 -17.64 -13.48 -1.78
CA GLY A 188 -19.04 -13.10 -2.03
C GLY A 188 -19.28 -12.51 -3.42
N ILE A 189 -18.37 -12.73 -4.37
CA ILE A 189 -18.43 -12.22 -5.74
C ILE A 189 -18.66 -13.39 -6.68
N LYS A 190 -19.76 -13.37 -7.44
CA LYS A 190 -20.01 -14.37 -8.47
C LYS A 190 -19.17 -14.12 -9.72
N LEU A 191 -18.52 -15.16 -10.22
CA LEU A 191 -17.87 -15.11 -11.53
C LEU A 191 -18.94 -15.44 -12.58
N LYS A 192 -18.98 -14.67 -13.67
CA LYS A 192 -19.81 -15.05 -14.82
C LYS A 192 -19.16 -16.26 -15.50
N ASP A 193 -19.98 -17.20 -15.94
CA ASP A 193 -19.52 -18.39 -16.65
C ASP A 193 -18.67 -18.02 -17.87
N ARG A 194 -17.68 -18.86 -18.17
CA ARG A 194 -16.96 -18.81 -19.44
C ARG A 194 -17.97 -19.17 -20.53
N ASN A 195 -18.29 -18.21 -21.40
CA ASN A 195 -19.03 -18.51 -22.63
C ASN A 195 -18.23 -19.48 -23.51
#